data_AF-A0A3R6RF68-F1
#
_entry.id   AF-A0A3R6RF68-F1
#
_cell.length_a   1.000
_cell.length_b   1.000
_cell.length_c   1.000
_cell.angle_alpha   90.00
_cell.angle_beta   90.00
_cell.angle_gamma   90.00
#
_symmetry.space_group_name_H-M   'P 1'
#
loop_
_entity.id
_entity.type
_entity.pdbx_description
1 polymer ?
#
loop_
_entity_poly.entity_id
_entity_poly.type
_entity_poly.pdbx_seq_one_letter_code
_entity_poly.pdbx_strand_id
1 'polypeptide(L)'
;MIVSFSKPQNLEYLLQVYEHCCRFFYYVCYRRNIELDSPDIYGMRDGRKSNEGILWFPQNDLAGEVEQKDAEEMIVYDDLGEKMMALFPPLAEDQIYLEHLCPSVADRRSWGINHIILMFVAFEREFRNLYDDTIVRSDMYVEVRAEVMKFLENLKENSHGKKKKYIGEMERTLSKTENKYADRMEKAMRDCEEILCPFLKYYYRDDQSDDLIEDICARMNQLRNDAAHGNIDLQIDPVHISDFAILESLIYAMRLKAIGVELEKIQTCLQTMKGTRMILA
;
A
#
# COMPACT_ATOMS: atom_id res chain seq x y z
N MET A 1 18.95 -12.56 -10.15
CA MET A 1 17.80 -13.46 -9.93
C MET A 1 17.79 -14.54 -10.98
N ILE A 2 17.44 -15.78 -10.64
CA ILE A 2 17.31 -16.89 -11.61
C ILE A 2 15.87 -17.41 -11.51
N VAL A 3 15.13 -17.38 -12.62
CA VAL A 3 13.80 -17.99 -12.71
C VAL A 3 13.91 -19.29 -13.50
N SER A 4 13.43 -20.38 -12.91
CA SER A 4 13.46 -21.72 -13.53
C SER A 4 12.04 -22.26 -13.63
N PHE A 5 11.71 -22.90 -14.76
CA PHE A 5 10.39 -23.44 -15.02
C PHE A 5 10.45 -24.97 -15.05
N SER A 6 9.46 -25.62 -14.43
CA SER A 6 9.34 -27.09 -14.42
C SER A 6 8.96 -27.67 -15.78
N LYS A 7 8.45 -26.84 -16.69
CA LYS A 7 8.09 -27.19 -18.07
C LYS A 7 8.47 -26.04 -19.02
N PRO A 8 8.69 -26.32 -20.31
CA PRO A 8 8.89 -25.29 -21.32
C PRO A 8 7.76 -24.26 -21.32
N GLN A 9 8.11 -22.98 -21.52
CA GLN A 9 7.18 -21.86 -21.55
C GLN A 9 7.28 -21.11 -22.88
N ASN A 10 6.21 -20.43 -23.25
CA ASN A 10 6.19 -19.57 -24.43
C ASN A 10 6.69 -18.15 -24.10
N LEU A 11 6.97 -17.35 -25.13
CA LEU A 11 7.47 -15.99 -24.98
C LEU A 11 6.49 -15.08 -24.19
N GLU A 12 5.19 -15.22 -24.41
CA GLU A 12 4.17 -14.41 -23.73
C GLU A 12 4.22 -14.61 -22.21
N TYR A 13 4.35 -15.85 -21.75
CA TYR A 13 4.50 -16.15 -20.33
C TYR A 13 5.83 -15.61 -19.77
N LEU A 14 6.92 -15.69 -20.54
CA LEU A 14 8.20 -15.11 -20.13
C LEU A 14 8.12 -13.58 -19.97
N LEU A 15 7.35 -12.90 -20.83
CA LEU A 15 7.10 -11.46 -20.72
C LEU A 15 6.32 -11.12 -19.45
N GLN A 16 5.30 -11.90 -19.10
CA GLN A 16 4.55 -11.73 -17.84
C GLN A 16 5.45 -11.93 -16.62
N VAL A 17 6.30 -12.96 -16.63
CA VAL A 17 7.27 -13.19 -15.55
C VAL A 17 8.23 -12.01 -15.42
N TYR A 18 8.76 -11.50 -16.54
CA TYR A 18 9.62 -10.32 -16.53
C TYR A 18 8.90 -9.10 -15.92
N GLU A 19 7.65 -8.84 -16.29
CA GLU A 19 6.86 -7.75 -15.71
C GLU A 19 6.68 -7.91 -14.20
N HIS A 20 6.36 -9.11 -13.71
CA HIS A 20 6.26 -9.38 -12.27
C HIS A 20 7.59 -9.18 -11.55
N CYS A 21 8.72 -9.53 -12.19
CA CYS A 21 10.05 -9.24 -11.69
C CYS A 21 10.30 -7.72 -11.60
N CYS A 22 9.96 -6.93 -12.62
CA CYS A 22 10.05 -5.47 -12.56
C CYS A 22 9.23 -4.90 -11.40
N ARG A 23 7.98 -5.35 -11.25
CA ARG A 23 7.08 -4.92 -10.17
C ARG A 23 7.59 -5.27 -8.78
N PHE A 24 8.20 -6.44 -8.64
CA PHE A 24 8.93 -6.81 -7.42
C PHE A 24 10.05 -5.82 -7.12
N PHE A 25 10.87 -5.47 -8.11
CA PHE A 25 11.92 -4.48 -7.92
C PHE A 25 11.39 -3.07 -7.64
N TYR A 26 10.27 -2.68 -8.24
CA TYR A 26 9.63 -1.41 -7.91
C TYR A 26 9.26 -1.35 -6.43
N TYR A 27 8.67 -2.44 -5.91
CA TYR A 27 8.29 -2.56 -4.52
C TYR A 27 9.51 -2.48 -3.58
N VAL A 28 10.54 -3.30 -3.78
CA VAL A 28 11.69 -3.33 -2.84
C VAL A 28 12.58 -2.10 -2.92
N CYS A 29 12.58 -1.37 -4.05
CA CYS A 29 13.34 -0.13 -4.22
C CYS A 29 12.51 1.15 -3.95
N TYR A 30 11.22 1.01 -3.69
CA TYR A 30 10.25 2.09 -3.51
C TYR A 30 10.21 3.10 -4.68
N ARG A 31 10.49 2.69 -5.93
CA ARG A 31 10.54 3.57 -7.10
C ARG A 31 10.26 2.85 -8.41
N ARG A 32 9.85 3.58 -9.47
CA ARG A 32 9.43 2.97 -10.75
C ARG A 32 10.47 3.03 -11.88
N ASN A 33 11.49 3.88 -11.80
CA ASN A 33 12.59 3.92 -12.77
C ASN A 33 13.68 2.87 -12.50
N ILE A 34 13.28 1.63 -12.21
CA ILE A 34 14.22 0.51 -12.16
C ILE A 34 14.44 -0.02 -13.57
N GLU A 35 15.70 0.07 -14.02
CA GLU A 35 16.17 -0.60 -15.23
C GLU A 35 16.68 -1.98 -14.83
N LEU A 36 16.09 -3.02 -15.43
CA LEU A 36 16.64 -4.36 -15.39
C LEU A 36 17.41 -4.60 -16.68
N ASP A 37 18.61 -5.17 -16.56
CA ASP A 37 19.36 -5.63 -17.71
C ASP A 37 18.54 -6.65 -18.51
N SER A 38 18.81 -6.71 -19.81
CA SER A 38 18.15 -7.66 -20.71
C SER A 38 18.44 -9.10 -20.26
N PRO A 39 17.43 -9.91 -19.88
CA PRO A 39 17.68 -11.22 -19.30
C PRO A 39 18.12 -12.22 -20.38
N ASP A 40 19.13 -13.01 -20.04
CA ASP A 40 19.53 -14.19 -20.82
C ASP A 40 18.44 -15.27 -20.74
N ILE A 41 18.01 -15.77 -21.90
CA ILE A 41 17.08 -16.88 -22.03
C ILE A 41 17.88 -18.17 -22.20
N TYR A 42 17.51 -19.18 -21.42
CA TYR A 42 18.12 -20.51 -21.51
C TYR A 42 17.06 -21.57 -21.82
N GLY A 43 17.43 -22.49 -22.70
CA GLY A 43 16.66 -23.69 -23.04
C GLY A 43 17.42 -24.96 -22.67
N MET A 44 16.75 -26.09 -22.84
CA MET A 44 17.36 -27.42 -22.72
C MET A 44 17.51 -28.03 -24.12
N ARG A 45 18.75 -28.25 -24.57
CA ARG A 45 19.07 -29.00 -25.79
C ARG A 45 19.89 -30.22 -25.42
N ASP A 46 19.45 -31.41 -25.85
CA ASP A 46 20.14 -32.68 -25.59
C ASP A 46 20.49 -32.92 -24.11
N GLY A 47 19.57 -32.51 -23.21
CA GLY A 47 19.76 -32.64 -21.76
C GLY A 47 20.76 -31.65 -21.13
N ARG A 48 21.25 -30.65 -21.90
CA ARG A 48 22.14 -29.60 -21.43
C ARG A 48 21.49 -28.22 -21.53
N LYS A 49 21.83 -27.35 -20.57
CA LYS A 49 21.45 -25.93 -20.60
C LYS A 49 22.18 -25.24 -21.74
N SER A 50 21.44 -24.58 -22.63
CA SER A 50 21.95 -23.80 -23.75
C SER A 50 21.42 -22.37 -23.66
N ASN A 51 22.27 -21.37 -23.93
CA ASN A 51 21.81 -19.99 -24.08
C ASN A 51 21.08 -19.89 -25.43
N GLU A 52 19.82 -19.45 -25.39
CA GLU A 52 18.92 -19.36 -26.55
C GLU A 52 18.73 -17.91 -27.03
N GLY A 53 19.33 -16.93 -26.35
CA GLY A 53 19.28 -15.52 -26.70
C GLY A 53 19.06 -14.60 -25.50
N ILE A 54 18.79 -13.34 -25.79
CA ILE A 54 18.57 -12.28 -24.81
C ILE A 54 17.20 -11.67 -25.08
N LEU A 55 16.42 -11.42 -24.04
CA LEU A 55 15.17 -10.66 -24.15
C LEU A 55 15.51 -9.17 -24.06
N TRP A 56 15.50 -8.50 -25.21
CA TRP A 56 15.81 -7.08 -25.29
C TRP A 56 14.53 -6.24 -25.31
N PHE A 57 14.50 -5.20 -24.47
CA PHE A 57 13.45 -4.19 -24.45
C PHE A 57 14.04 -2.85 -24.91
N PRO A 58 13.33 -2.07 -25.75
CA PRO A 58 13.69 -0.69 -25.98
C PRO A 58 13.73 0.05 -24.64
N GLN A 59 14.81 0.77 -24.37
CA GLN A 59 14.90 1.58 -23.16
C GLN A 59 13.73 2.56 -23.13
N ASN A 60 12.98 2.55 -22.02
CA ASN A 60 12.04 3.61 -21.72
C ASN A 60 12.83 4.89 -21.45
N ASP A 61 12.32 6.05 -21.87
CA ASP A 61 12.91 7.38 -21.64
C ASP A 61 13.01 7.79 -20.15
N LEU A 62 12.82 6.86 -19.21
CA LEU A 62 13.04 7.08 -17.79
C LEU A 62 14.55 7.23 -17.57
N ALA A 63 15.00 8.47 -17.43
CA ALA A 63 16.40 8.78 -17.15
C ALA A 63 16.91 7.94 -15.96
N GLY A 64 18.08 7.34 -16.13
CA GLY A 64 18.78 6.65 -15.04
C GLY A 64 19.04 7.56 -13.85
N GLU A 65 19.31 6.96 -12.70
CA GLU A 65 19.50 7.72 -11.45
C GLU A 65 20.76 8.59 -11.50
N VAL A 66 20.60 9.86 -11.11
CA VAL A 66 21.73 10.80 -10.95
C VAL A 66 22.45 10.55 -9.62
N GLU A 67 21.71 10.17 -8.57
CA GLU A 67 22.23 9.92 -7.23
C GLU A 67 22.43 8.41 -6.97
N GLN A 68 23.58 7.88 -7.39
CA GLN A 68 23.86 6.44 -7.34
C GLN A 68 23.78 5.82 -5.92
N LYS A 69 24.19 6.56 -4.88
CA LYS A 69 24.23 6.03 -3.51
C LYS A 69 22.84 5.77 -2.93
N ASP A 70 21.90 6.67 -3.17
CA ASP A 70 20.53 6.56 -2.67
C ASP A 70 19.70 5.58 -3.54
N ALA A 71 20.15 5.36 -4.78
CA ALA A 71 19.62 4.33 -5.68
C ALA A 71 19.96 2.89 -5.25
N GLU A 72 20.97 2.70 -4.40
CA GLU A 72 21.33 1.42 -3.78
C GLU A 72 20.44 1.05 -2.59
N GLU A 73 19.64 1.99 -2.07
CA GLU A 73 18.72 1.74 -0.96
C GLU A 73 17.52 0.91 -1.43
N MET A 74 17.54 -0.37 -1.06
CA MET A 74 16.48 -1.34 -1.36
C MET A 74 16.32 -2.32 -0.21
N ILE A 75 15.12 -2.89 -0.08
CA ILE A 75 14.90 -4.05 0.79
C ILE A 75 15.65 -5.25 0.20
N VAL A 76 16.60 -5.80 0.96
CA VAL A 76 17.46 -6.89 0.50
C VAL A 76 16.97 -8.26 0.97
N TYR A 77 17.44 -9.32 0.30
CA TYR A 77 17.11 -10.69 0.67
C TYR A 77 17.50 -11.02 2.11
N ASP A 78 18.59 -10.46 2.62
CA ASP A 78 19.06 -10.68 4.00
C ASP A 78 18.07 -10.18 5.07
N ASP A 79 17.14 -9.29 4.70
CA ASP A 79 16.11 -8.80 5.60
C ASP A 79 14.81 -9.62 5.55
N LEU A 80 14.46 -10.15 4.39
CA LEU A 80 13.20 -10.88 4.19
C LEU A 80 13.36 -12.41 4.17
N GLY A 81 14.54 -12.92 3.81
CA GLY A 81 14.81 -14.34 3.60
C GLY A 81 13.82 -14.99 2.64
N GLU A 82 13.42 -16.22 2.93
CA GLU A 82 12.45 -16.98 2.14
C GLU A 82 11.07 -16.30 2.06
N LYS A 83 10.72 -15.45 3.04
CA LYS A 83 9.45 -14.70 3.07
C LYS A 83 9.37 -13.70 1.91
N MET A 84 10.50 -13.30 1.31
CA MET A 84 10.54 -12.46 0.10
C MET A 84 9.71 -13.05 -1.04
N MET A 85 9.67 -14.39 -1.16
CA MET A 85 8.92 -15.07 -2.22
C MET A 85 7.40 -14.89 -2.07
N ALA A 86 6.91 -14.63 -0.86
CA ALA A 86 5.49 -14.39 -0.60
C ALA A 86 5.00 -13.03 -1.14
N LEU A 87 5.89 -12.15 -1.62
CA LEU A 87 5.52 -10.92 -2.31
C LEU A 87 5.08 -11.16 -3.77
N PHE A 88 5.55 -12.22 -4.42
CA PHE A 88 5.27 -12.46 -5.84
C PHE A 88 3.79 -12.71 -6.16
N PRO A 89 3.05 -13.58 -5.45
CA PRO A 89 1.63 -13.80 -5.73
C PRO A 89 0.78 -12.50 -5.65
N PRO A 90 0.82 -11.71 -4.57
CA PRO A 90 0.01 -10.49 -4.50
C PRO A 90 0.48 -9.38 -5.47
N LEU A 91 1.76 -9.39 -5.90
CA LEU A 91 2.22 -8.54 -6.99
C LEU A 91 1.65 -8.98 -8.35
N ALA A 92 1.61 -10.29 -8.61
CA ALA A 92 1.11 -10.85 -9.86
C ALA A 92 -0.41 -10.70 -10.01
N GLU A 93 -1.15 -10.72 -8.89
CA GLU A 93 -2.60 -10.57 -8.84
C GLU A 93 -3.08 -9.11 -8.72
N ASP A 94 -2.20 -8.12 -8.94
CA ASP A 94 -2.52 -6.69 -8.81
C ASP A 94 -3.04 -6.24 -7.43
N GLN A 95 -2.80 -7.06 -6.39
CA GLN A 95 -3.22 -6.76 -5.03
C GLN A 95 -2.34 -5.65 -4.42
N ILE A 96 -1.03 -5.74 -4.61
CA ILE A 96 -0.10 -4.67 -4.21
C ILE A 96 -0.15 -3.57 -5.27
N TYR A 97 -0.68 -2.42 -4.90
CA TYR A 97 -0.78 -1.24 -5.77
C TYR A 97 0.55 -0.50 -5.83
N LEU A 98 1.09 -0.25 -7.03
CA LEU A 98 2.44 0.32 -7.20
C LEU A 98 2.47 1.71 -7.84
N GLU A 99 1.34 2.26 -8.29
CA GLU A 99 1.33 3.57 -8.96
C GLU A 99 1.66 4.72 -8.02
N HIS A 100 1.44 4.52 -6.71
CA HIS A 100 1.83 5.43 -5.65
C HIS A 100 3.35 5.53 -5.46
N LEU A 101 4.14 4.63 -6.05
CA LEU A 101 5.59 4.68 -5.91
C LEU A 101 6.18 5.87 -6.67
N CYS A 102 7.21 6.47 -6.07
CA CYS A 102 7.88 7.62 -6.65
C CYS A 102 8.49 7.27 -8.03
N PRO A 103 8.52 8.22 -8.99
CA PRO A 103 9.15 7.97 -10.28
C PRO A 103 10.65 7.70 -10.19
N SER A 104 11.37 8.39 -9.29
CA SER A 104 12.82 8.29 -9.11
C SER A 104 13.25 8.56 -7.67
N VAL A 105 14.53 8.31 -7.34
CA VAL A 105 15.11 8.68 -6.03
C VAL A 105 14.91 10.16 -5.72
N ALA A 106 15.10 11.03 -6.71
CA ALA A 106 14.94 12.49 -6.55
C ALA A 106 13.50 12.89 -6.16
N ASP A 107 12.52 12.08 -6.54
CA ASP A 107 11.11 12.32 -6.25
C ASP A 107 10.64 11.74 -4.90
N ARG A 108 11.48 10.96 -4.19
CA ARG A 108 11.11 10.33 -2.89
C ARG A 108 10.62 11.32 -1.83
N ARG A 109 11.00 12.59 -1.94
CA ARG A 109 10.64 13.66 -0.99
C ARG A 109 9.58 14.62 -1.54
N SER A 110 9.05 14.35 -2.72
CA SER A 110 8.08 15.21 -3.40
C SER A 110 6.65 14.76 -3.12
N TRP A 111 5.85 15.66 -2.53
CA TRP A 111 4.47 15.39 -2.14
C TRP A 111 3.48 16.10 -3.09
N GLY A 112 3.53 15.74 -4.36
CA GLY A 112 2.55 16.22 -5.34
C GLY A 112 1.14 15.70 -5.06
N ILE A 113 0.10 16.45 -5.45
CA ILE A 113 -1.31 16.06 -5.27
C ILE A 113 -1.60 14.67 -5.83
N ASN A 114 -1.03 14.33 -6.99
CA ASN A 114 -1.18 13.00 -7.58
C ASN A 114 -0.62 11.90 -6.67
N HIS A 115 0.58 12.11 -6.11
CA HIS A 115 1.20 11.15 -5.19
C HIS A 115 0.34 10.93 -3.95
N ILE A 116 -0.17 12.03 -3.36
CA ILE A 116 -1.09 12.00 -2.22
C ILE A 116 -2.34 11.18 -2.51
N ILE A 117 -3.01 11.42 -3.64
CA ILE A 117 -4.22 10.69 -4.03
C ILE A 117 -3.92 9.20 -4.20
N LEU A 118 -2.82 8.88 -4.88
CA LEU A 118 -2.42 7.49 -5.12
C LEU A 118 -2.04 6.79 -3.81
N MET A 119 -1.54 7.51 -2.79
CA MET A 119 -1.26 6.96 -1.47
C MET A 119 -2.52 6.52 -0.73
N PHE A 120 -3.59 7.33 -0.79
CA PHE A 120 -4.88 6.95 -0.24
C PHE A 120 -5.45 5.70 -0.92
N VAL A 121 -5.29 5.59 -2.24
CA VAL A 121 -5.70 4.40 -3.00
C VAL A 121 -4.86 3.18 -2.62
N ALA A 122 -3.55 3.35 -2.45
CA ALA A 122 -2.63 2.30 -2.04
C ALA A 122 -3.03 1.71 -0.69
N PHE A 123 -3.25 2.57 0.31
CA PHE A 123 -3.69 2.16 1.63
C PHE A 123 -5.04 1.43 1.59
N GLU A 124 -6.05 1.99 0.92
CA GLU A 124 -7.38 1.37 0.85
C GLU A 124 -7.37 0.00 0.16
N ARG A 125 -6.55 -0.17 -0.88
CA ARG A 125 -6.37 -1.49 -1.51
C ARG A 125 -5.68 -2.46 -0.56
N GLU A 126 -4.59 -2.03 0.06
CA GLU A 126 -3.82 -2.87 0.97
C GLU A 126 -4.65 -3.29 2.19
N PHE A 127 -5.43 -2.38 2.76
CA PHE A 127 -6.34 -2.66 3.86
C PHE A 127 -7.38 -3.72 3.47
N ARG A 128 -8.07 -3.54 2.34
CA ARG A 128 -9.09 -4.51 1.89
C ARG A 128 -8.52 -5.89 1.55
N ASN A 129 -7.24 -5.96 1.17
CA ASN A 129 -6.59 -7.24 0.89
C ASN A 129 -6.24 -8.03 2.16
N LEU A 130 -6.02 -7.33 3.28
CA LEU A 130 -5.44 -7.92 4.49
C LEU A 130 -6.38 -7.94 5.69
N TYR A 131 -7.34 -7.03 5.75
CA TYR A 131 -8.25 -6.84 6.87
C TYR A 131 -9.68 -7.10 6.43
N ASP A 132 -10.46 -7.72 7.33
CA ASP A 132 -11.90 -7.80 7.19
C ASP A 132 -12.53 -6.48 7.65
N ASP A 133 -13.17 -5.78 6.72
CA ASP A 133 -13.81 -4.49 6.96
C ASP A 133 -14.95 -4.62 8.01
N THR A 134 -15.51 -5.79 8.23
CA THR A 134 -16.55 -5.98 9.26
C THR A 134 -16.02 -5.83 10.70
N ILE A 135 -14.71 -6.03 10.92
CA ILE A 135 -14.06 -6.04 12.24
C ILE A 135 -13.70 -4.62 12.73
N VAL A 136 -13.79 -3.61 11.86
CA VAL A 136 -13.46 -2.21 12.21
C VAL A 136 -14.55 -1.57 13.06
N ARG A 137 -15.80 -2.03 12.98
CA ARG A 137 -16.92 -1.51 13.77
C ARG A 137 -16.99 -2.19 15.13
N SER A 138 -17.23 -1.42 16.19
CA SER A 138 -17.54 -1.99 17.51
C SER A 138 -18.84 -2.78 17.48
N ASP A 139 -18.95 -3.81 18.33
CA ASP A 139 -20.18 -4.61 18.47
C ASP A 139 -21.41 -3.74 18.73
N MET A 140 -21.25 -2.70 19.57
CA MET A 140 -22.29 -1.71 19.86
C MET A 140 -22.76 -0.97 18.59
N TYR A 141 -21.85 -0.58 17.70
CA TYR A 141 -22.23 0.06 16.44
C TYR A 141 -23.01 -0.91 15.56
N VAL A 142 -22.58 -2.17 15.48
CA VAL A 142 -23.25 -3.22 14.70
C VAL A 142 -24.67 -3.45 15.23
N GLU A 143 -24.83 -3.53 16.56
CA GLU A 143 -26.10 -3.67 17.23
C GLU A 143 -27.04 -2.49 16.95
N VAL A 144 -26.59 -1.26 17.23
CA VAL A 144 -27.38 -0.04 16.98
C VAL A 144 -27.77 0.08 15.51
N ARG A 145 -26.86 -0.25 14.58
CA ARG A 145 -27.16 -0.24 13.14
C ARG A 145 -28.24 -1.25 12.80
N ALA A 146 -28.18 -2.47 13.35
CA ALA A 146 -29.21 -3.47 13.13
C ALA A 146 -30.58 -3.02 13.66
N GLU A 147 -30.62 -2.38 14.82
CA GLU A 147 -31.85 -1.80 15.38
C GLU A 147 -32.43 -0.70 14.49
N VAL A 148 -31.60 0.25 14.04
CA VAL A 148 -32.03 1.33 13.15
C VAL A 148 -32.51 0.79 11.81
N MET A 149 -31.82 -0.20 11.22
CA MET A 149 -32.25 -0.85 9.98
C MET A 149 -33.63 -1.50 10.13
N LYS A 150 -33.85 -2.25 11.23
CA LYS A 150 -35.15 -2.87 11.53
C LYS A 150 -36.25 -1.84 11.76
N PHE A 151 -35.93 -0.71 12.37
CA PHE A 151 -36.87 0.40 12.53
C PHE A 151 -37.24 1.03 11.18
N LEU A 152 -36.26 1.29 10.31
CA LEU A 152 -36.48 1.85 8.97
C LEU A 152 -37.31 0.90 8.09
N GLU A 153 -37.05 -0.41 8.17
CA GLU A 153 -37.81 -1.43 7.45
C GLU A 153 -39.29 -1.41 7.85
N ASN A 154 -39.58 -1.50 9.17
CA ASN A 154 -40.94 -1.38 9.70
C ASN A 154 -41.61 -0.06 9.30
N LEU A 155 -40.88 1.05 9.37
CA LEU A 155 -41.42 2.37 9.02
C LEU A 155 -41.75 2.48 7.52
N LYS A 156 -40.96 1.83 6.67
CA LYS A 156 -41.13 1.78 5.21
C LYS A 156 -42.33 0.94 4.80
N GLU A 157 -42.56 -0.19 5.47
CA GLU A 157 -43.73 -1.04 5.25
C GLU A 157 -45.04 -0.30 5.56
N ASN A 158 -45.04 0.46 6.66
CA ASN A 158 -46.18 1.23 7.13
C ASN A 158 -46.31 2.64 6.52
N SER A 159 -45.48 2.97 5.52
CA SER A 159 -45.50 4.28 4.86
C SER A 159 -45.88 4.19 3.39
N HIS A 160 -46.43 5.27 2.83
CA HIS A 160 -46.87 5.34 1.43
C HIS A 160 -46.35 6.60 0.72
N GLY A 161 -46.40 6.60 -0.62
CA GLY A 161 -46.04 7.73 -1.45
C GLY A 161 -44.58 8.22 -1.24
N LYS A 162 -44.38 9.54 -1.21
CA LYS A 162 -43.06 10.16 -1.06
C LYS A 162 -42.35 9.76 0.24
N LYS A 163 -43.10 9.56 1.33
CA LYS A 163 -42.53 9.14 2.63
C LYS A 163 -41.85 7.78 2.52
N LYS A 164 -42.49 6.79 1.89
CA LYS A 164 -41.90 5.46 1.63
C LYS A 164 -40.62 5.56 0.80
N LYS A 165 -40.61 6.45 -0.21
CA LYS A 165 -39.43 6.69 -1.05
C LYS A 165 -38.24 7.22 -0.24
N TYR A 166 -38.45 8.26 0.57
CA TYR A 166 -37.38 8.84 1.40
C TYR A 166 -36.84 7.84 2.43
N ILE A 167 -37.70 7.06 3.08
CA ILE A 167 -37.26 6.02 4.02
C ILE A 167 -36.41 4.97 3.29
N GLY A 168 -36.84 4.51 2.12
CA GLY A 168 -36.07 3.55 1.33
C GLY A 168 -34.77 4.10 0.74
N GLU A 169 -34.60 5.43 0.64
CA GLU A 169 -33.32 6.07 0.33
C GLU A 169 -32.40 6.08 1.56
N MET A 170 -32.92 6.48 2.73
CA MET A 170 -32.17 6.46 4.00
C MET A 170 -31.68 5.05 4.36
N GLU A 171 -32.55 4.05 4.24
CA GLU A 171 -32.22 2.64 4.45
C GLU A 171 -31.11 2.17 3.51
N ARG A 172 -31.19 2.50 2.21
CA ARG A 172 -30.14 2.15 1.23
C ARG A 172 -28.81 2.84 1.52
N THR A 173 -28.84 4.09 1.97
CA THR A 173 -27.62 4.81 2.35
C THR A 173 -26.98 4.17 3.58
N LEU A 174 -27.77 3.86 4.61
CA LEU A 174 -27.28 3.22 5.83
C LEU A 174 -26.77 1.79 5.57
N SER A 175 -27.42 1.04 4.67
CA SER A 175 -26.95 -0.30 4.27
C SER A 175 -25.61 -0.27 3.54
N LYS A 176 -25.32 0.83 2.84
CA LYS A 176 -24.08 1.05 2.07
C LYS A 176 -23.02 1.85 2.83
N THR A 177 -23.29 2.23 4.08
CA THR A 177 -22.31 2.98 4.87
C THR A 177 -21.15 2.05 5.21
N GLU A 178 -20.03 2.26 4.50
CA GLU A 178 -18.75 1.61 4.75
C GLU A 178 -18.05 2.23 5.96
N ASN A 179 -16.95 1.61 6.41
CA ASN A 179 -16.07 2.25 7.39
C ASN A 179 -15.48 3.54 6.83
N LYS A 180 -15.25 4.51 7.72
CA LYS A 180 -14.54 5.71 7.31
C LYS A 180 -13.08 5.34 7.06
N TYR A 181 -12.43 6.12 6.22
CA TYR A 181 -11.00 6.02 5.98
C TYR A 181 -10.21 6.08 7.30
N ALA A 182 -10.59 7.01 8.19
CA ALA A 182 -10.01 7.13 9.54
C ALA A 182 -10.12 5.81 10.32
N ASP A 183 -11.31 5.21 10.38
CA ASP A 183 -11.55 3.98 11.15
C ASP A 183 -10.65 2.82 10.65
N ARG A 184 -10.51 2.68 9.31
CA ARG A 184 -9.62 1.68 8.69
C ARG A 184 -8.15 1.95 9.00
N MET A 185 -7.73 3.21 8.87
CA MET A 185 -6.35 3.63 9.14
C MET A 185 -5.98 3.43 10.60
N GLU A 186 -6.85 3.81 11.53
CA GLU A 186 -6.64 3.63 12.96
C GLU A 186 -6.47 2.16 13.31
N LYS A 187 -7.35 1.29 12.78
CA LYS A 187 -7.24 -0.17 12.98
C LYS A 187 -5.89 -0.70 12.51
N ALA A 188 -5.44 -0.31 11.31
CA ALA A 188 -4.18 -0.75 10.76
C ALA A 188 -2.98 -0.18 11.53
N MET A 189 -3.02 1.08 11.94
CA MET A 189 -1.98 1.72 12.75
C MET A 189 -1.83 1.06 14.11
N ARG A 190 -2.94 0.75 14.79
CA ARG A 190 -2.95 0.01 16.07
C ARG A 190 -2.42 -1.41 15.89
N ASP A 191 -2.80 -2.09 14.81
CA ASP A 191 -2.28 -3.43 14.51
C ASP A 191 -0.77 -3.43 14.18
N CYS A 192 -0.26 -2.36 13.59
CA CYS A 192 1.16 -2.16 13.26
C CYS A 192 1.91 -1.28 14.28
N GLU A 193 1.34 -1.02 15.46
CA GLU A 193 1.83 0.03 16.36
C GLU A 193 3.28 -0.19 16.80
N GLU A 194 3.63 -1.43 17.18
CA GLU A 194 5.00 -1.76 17.58
C GLU A 194 6.01 -1.58 16.44
N ILE A 195 5.60 -1.87 15.19
CA ILE A 195 6.42 -1.65 13.99
C ILE A 195 6.61 -0.14 13.74
N LEU A 196 5.54 0.65 13.90
CA LEU A 196 5.52 2.07 13.59
C LEU A 196 6.11 2.95 14.69
N CYS A 197 6.20 2.47 15.93
CA CYS A 197 6.62 3.24 17.10
C CYS A 197 7.91 4.05 16.90
N PRO A 198 9.02 3.50 16.37
CA PRO A 198 10.23 4.29 16.13
C PRO A 198 10.02 5.45 15.15
N PHE A 199 9.18 5.25 14.13
CA PHE A 199 8.89 6.26 13.12
C PHE A 199 7.97 7.35 13.67
N LEU A 200 6.95 6.97 14.46
CA LEU A 200 6.09 7.93 15.16
C LEU A 200 6.92 8.84 16.06
N LYS A 201 7.84 8.26 16.86
CA LYS A 201 8.77 9.03 17.70
C LYS A 201 9.65 9.98 16.89
N TYR A 202 10.16 9.53 15.74
CA TYR A 202 10.98 10.35 14.86
C TYR A 202 10.22 11.55 14.28
N TYR A 203 9.04 11.33 13.71
CA TYR A 203 8.29 12.37 13.01
C TYR A 203 7.56 13.34 13.94
N TYR A 204 7.17 12.89 15.15
CA TYR A 204 6.43 13.69 16.13
C TYR A 204 7.24 14.01 17.40
N ARG A 205 8.55 13.72 17.41
CA ARG A 205 9.50 14.09 18.48
C ARG A 205 9.09 13.60 19.87
N ASP A 206 8.82 12.30 20.00
CA ASP A 206 8.35 11.68 21.23
C ASP A 206 7.09 12.33 21.83
N ASP A 207 6.19 12.85 20.98
CA ASP A 207 4.86 13.24 21.45
C ASP A 207 4.23 12.08 22.24
N GLN A 208 3.92 12.35 23.51
CA GLN A 208 3.35 11.40 24.46
C GLN A 208 1.82 11.49 24.48
N SER A 209 1.21 12.17 23.50
CA SER A 209 -0.23 12.19 23.36
C SER A 209 -0.76 10.77 23.19
N ASP A 210 -1.60 10.33 24.13
CA ASP A 210 -2.31 9.06 24.06
C ASP A 210 -3.18 8.97 22.78
N ASP A 211 -3.55 10.13 22.21
CA ASP A 211 -4.43 10.31 21.06
C ASP A 211 -3.69 10.53 19.73
N LEU A 212 -2.36 10.35 19.68
CA LEU A 212 -1.56 10.66 18.48
C LEU A 212 -2.03 9.91 17.22
N ILE A 213 -2.42 8.64 17.36
CA ILE A 213 -2.89 7.82 16.23
C ILE A 213 -4.23 8.35 15.73
N GLU A 214 -5.15 8.64 16.63
CA GLU A 214 -6.47 9.20 16.34
C GLU A 214 -6.35 10.55 15.62
N ASP A 215 -5.45 11.41 16.08
CA ASP A 215 -5.15 12.70 15.49
C ASP A 215 -4.61 12.60 14.06
N ILE A 216 -3.68 11.66 13.81
CA ILE A 216 -3.17 11.36 12.46
C ILE A 216 -4.32 10.89 11.58
N CYS A 217 -5.13 9.94 12.06
CA CYS A 217 -6.25 9.38 11.30
C CYS A 217 -7.32 10.43 10.95
N ALA A 218 -7.61 11.34 11.87
CA ALA A 218 -8.54 12.43 11.65
C ALA A 218 -8.06 13.40 10.55
N ARG A 219 -6.80 13.85 10.61
CA ARG A 219 -6.19 14.71 9.58
C ARG A 219 -6.17 14.04 8.21
N MET A 220 -5.77 12.77 8.16
CA MET A 220 -5.69 12.02 6.91
C MET A 220 -7.06 11.77 6.28
N ASN A 221 -8.09 11.51 7.09
CA ASN A 221 -9.46 11.39 6.60
C ASN A 221 -10.01 12.72 6.04
N GLN A 222 -9.67 13.84 6.67
CA GLN A 222 -10.05 15.16 6.15
C GLN A 222 -9.39 15.41 4.79
N LEU A 223 -8.06 15.22 4.68
CA LEU A 223 -7.32 15.36 3.43
C LEU A 223 -7.85 14.44 2.32
N ARG A 224 -8.16 13.19 2.65
CA ARG A 224 -8.72 12.23 1.70
C ARG A 224 -10.07 12.72 1.15
N ASN A 225 -10.93 13.26 2.01
CA ASN A 225 -12.23 13.77 1.58
C ASN A 225 -12.08 15.02 0.72
N ASP A 226 -11.19 15.94 1.09
CA ASP A 226 -10.89 17.14 0.31
C ASP A 226 -10.35 16.77 -1.09
N ALA A 227 -9.45 15.78 -1.17
CA ALA A 227 -8.94 15.26 -2.42
C ALA A 227 -10.04 14.60 -3.28
N ALA A 228 -10.92 13.79 -2.67
CA ALA A 228 -12.00 13.11 -3.39
C ALA A 228 -13.08 14.06 -3.92
N HIS A 229 -13.30 15.18 -3.25
CA HIS A 229 -14.26 16.21 -3.68
C HIS A 229 -13.69 17.17 -4.73
N GLY A 230 -12.46 16.95 -5.19
CA GLY A 230 -11.83 17.73 -6.27
C GLY A 230 -11.50 19.15 -5.83
N ASN A 231 -11.24 19.36 -4.53
CA ASN A 231 -10.81 20.66 -4.04
C ASN A 231 -9.40 20.93 -4.59
N ILE A 232 -9.31 21.86 -5.57
CA ILE A 232 -8.09 22.18 -6.31
C ILE A 232 -7.01 22.76 -5.38
N ASP A 233 -7.42 23.36 -4.27
CA ASP A 233 -6.55 23.98 -3.27
C ASP A 233 -6.40 23.10 -2.01
N LEU A 234 -5.86 21.88 -2.17
CA LEU A 234 -5.43 21.06 -1.03
C LEU A 234 -4.36 21.82 -0.22
N GLN A 235 -4.74 22.30 0.96
CA GLN A 235 -3.81 22.95 1.89
C GLN A 235 -3.01 21.87 2.61
N ILE A 236 -1.75 21.68 2.18
CA ILE A 236 -0.83 20.74 2.80
C ILE A 236 0.04 21.49 3.82
N ASP A 237 -0.32 21.39 5.10
CA ASP A 237 0.50 21.84 6.21
C ASP A 237 1.73 20.94 6.44
N PRO A 238 2.81 21.45 7.08
CA PRO A 238 4.00 20.66 7.37
C PRO A 238 3.74 19.37 8.16
N VAL A 239 2.72 19.34 9.04
CA VAL A 239 2.34 18.12 9.78
C VAL A 239 1.87 16.99 8.86
N HIS A 240 1.24 17.33 7.74
CA HIS A 240 0.76 16.34 6.77
C HIS A 240 1.92 15.60 6.11
N ILE A 241 3.09 16.22 5.97
CA ILE A 241 4.29 15.54 5.46
C ILE A 241 4.67 14.38 6.40
N SER A 242 4.62 14.61 7.71
CA SER A 242 4.81 13.54 8.70
C SER A 242 3.69 12.49 8.62
N ASP A 243 2.43 12.92 8.50
CA ASP A 243 1.29 12.00 8.42
C ASP A 243 1.41 11.07 7.19
N PHE A 244 1.78 11.61 6.02
CA PHE A 244 1.99 10.82 4.82
C PHE A 244 3.21 9.90 4.92
N ALA A 245 4.29 10.36 5.54
CA ALA A 245 5.42 9.49 5.80
C ALA A 245 4.99 8.29 6.68
N ILE A 246 4.17 8.51 7.70
CA ILE A 246 3.61 7.40 8.50
C ILE A 246 2.71 6.50 7.65
N LEU A 247 1.88 7.06 6.76
CA LEU A 247 1.04 6.27 5.85
C LEU A 247 1.86 5.36 4.92
N GLU A 248 2.95 5.88 4.33
CA GLU A 248 3.87 5.07 3.52
C GLU A 248 4.47 3.91 4.33
N SER A 249 4.92 4.19 5.56
CA SER A 249 5.41 3.16 6.48
C SER A 249 4.34 2.12 6.80
N LEU A 250 3.09 2.55 7.02
CA LEU A 250 1.97 1.69 7.35
C LEU A 250 1.64 0.71 6.22
N ILE A 251 1.59 1.17 4.97
CA ILE A 251 1.31 0.32 3.80
C ILE A 251 2.31 -0.84 3.71
N TYR A 252 3.60 -0.56 3.90
CA TYR A 252 4.63 -1.60 3.89
C TYR A 252 4.59 -2.47 5.16
N ALA A 253 4.37 -1.87 6.34
CA ALA A 253 4.24 -2.59 7.59
C ALA A 253 3.14 -3.65 7.52
N MET A 254 1.96 -3.29 7.00
CA MET A 254 0.84 -4.22 6.81
C MET A 254 1.23 -5.41 5.94
N ARG A 255 1.82 -5.17 4.76
CA ARG A 255 2.23 -6.25 3.84
C ARG A 255 3.31 -7.15 4.42
N LEU A 256 4.38 -6.56 4.95
CA LEU A 256 5.52 -7.30 5.47
C LEU A 256 5.12 -8.10 6.72
N LYS A 257 4.23 -7.56 7.56
CA LYS A 257 3.63 -8.29 8.68
C LYS A 257 2.75 -9.45 8.18
N ALA A 258 1.92 -9.23 7.16
CA ALA A 258 1.03 -10.26 6.61
C ALA A 258 1.77 -11.46 6.01
N ILE A 259 2.94 -11.24 5.39
CA ILE A 259 3.81 -12.34 4.92
C ILE A 259 4.71 -12.93 6.04
N GLY A 260 4.52 -12.44 7.27
CA GLY A 260 5.13 -12.97 8.48
C GLY A 260 6.55 -12.50 8.77
N VAL A 261 7.04 -11.39 8.21
CA VAL A 261 8.38 -10.86 8.50
C VAL A 261 8.49 -10.46 9.98
N GLU A 262 9.65 -10.71 10.58
CA GLU A 262 9.89 -10.37 12.00
C GLU A 262 9.91 -8.84 12.19
N LEU A 263 9.40 -8.37 13.33
CA LEU A 263 9.24 -6.95 13.63
C LEU A 263 10.50 -6.11 13.37
N GLU A 264 11.65 -6.53 13.89
CA GLU A 264 12.93 -5.81 13.74
C GLU A 264 13.36 -5.70 12.27
N LYS A 265 13.09 -6.74 11.48
CA LYS A 265 13.38 -6.76 10.05
C LYS A 265 12.42 -5.86 9.27
N ILE A 266 11.15 -5.80 9.65
CA ILE A 266 10.20 -4.84 9.07
C ILE A 266 10.69 -3.41 9.32
N GLN A 267 11.08 -3.09 10.56
CA GLN A 267 11.60 -1.77 10.90
C GLN A 267 12.86 -1.42 10.09
N THR A 268 13.77 -2.38 9.92
CA THR A 268 14.96 -2.21 9.07
C THR A 268 14.59 -1.93 7.61
N CYS A 269 13.64 -2.67 7.04
CA CYS A 269 13.15 -2.45 5.68
C CYS A 269 12.58 -1.04 5.51
N LEU A 270 11.74 -0.60 6.45
CA LEU A 270 11.12 0.72 6.43
C LEU A 270 12.15 1.85 6.55
N GLN A 271 13.21 1.68 7.34
CA GLN A 271 14.31 2.64 7.42
C GLN A 271 15.08 2.77 6.12
N THR A 272 15.42 1.62 5.51
CA THR A 272 16.15 1.58 4.24
C THR A 272 15.37 2.30 3.15
N MET A 273 14.06 2.04 3.03
CA MET A 273 13.23 2.72 2.02
C MET A 273 13.19 4.23 2.17
N LYS A 274 13.26 4.74 3.41
CA LYS A 274 13.18 6.17 3.69
C LYS A 274 14.52 6.89 3.65
N GLY A 275 15.62 6.18 3.37
CA GLY A 275 16.98 6.72 3.46
C GLY A 275 17.31 7.31 4.83
N THR A 276 16.63 6.84 5.88
CA THR A 276 16.74 7.40 7.23
C THR A 276 17.48 6.43 8.13
N ARG A 277 18.81 6.40 8.01
CA ARG A 277 19.72 5.54 8.81
C ARG A 277 19.73 5.85 10.33
N MET A 278 18.89 6.74 10.83
CA MET A 278 18.97 7.30 12.20
C MET A 278 17.77 6.98 13.12
N ILE A 279 16.79 6.16 12.71
CA ILE A 279 15.53 6.02 13.48
C ILE A 279 15.63 4.98 14.62
N LEU A 280 16.66 4.13 14.68
CA LEU A 280 16.81 3.07 15.70
C LEU A 280 18.03 3.25 16.63
N ALA A 281 18.46 4.49 16.88
CA ALA A 281 19.51 4.77 17.88
C ALA A 281 18.94 4.75 19.31
#